data_AF-A0A955P4N9-F1
#
_entry.id   AF-A0A955P4N9-F1
#
_cell.length_a   1.000
_cell.length_b   1.000
_cell.length_c   1.000
_cell.angle_alpha   90.00
_cell.angle_beta   90.00
_cell.angle_gamma   90.00
#
_symmetry.space_group_name_H-M   'P 1'
#
loop_
_entity.id
_entity.type
_entity.pdbx_description
1 polymer ?
#
loop_
_entity_poly.entity_id
_entity_poly.type
_entity_poly.pdbx_seq_one_letter_code
_entity_poly.pdbx_strand_id
1 'polypeptide(L)'
;TLINIVGGLVVGMTQDGLGLGETLSTYTLLTIRDGLVSQIPALLISTAAGIVVTRAASKDSLGAGVSKQILAQPASLAVSAATLTLLGVLSLLNPETRGIFFPFAIMAGAMGGMWLMISRKEKVDYEHRLVARQEEIDKPAREAEPPESFLRVDPMELMIGYNLVPMMDSSRGGDFLDQVASIRRNIALEMGIVVPQIRIRDNMQLGANEYSIRIRGVQIAQGEVLPDHFLAINPGGEVGEISGVHTTEPAFGVPAVWVTGQNRGAAELAGYNVIDPSAVLATHLTEIVRGHSAELLDRQATQKLIEGVKEECPVVVGELLEGPQAIGIGKIQKVLQNLLAERVPVRNLPHILEILADNSAVTKEVDPLTEFVRVGLSLGIVQGVLSSDGTLSVIVL
;
A
#
# COMPACT_ATOMS: atom_id res chain seq x y z
N THR A 1 -25.32 -41.11 33.44
CA THR A 1 -25.57 -40.96 34.89
C THR A 1 -26.89 -41.58 35.32
N LEU A 2 -28.06 -41.15 34.83
CA LEU A 2 -29.36 -41.70 35.28
C LEU A 2 -29.52 -43.21 34.99
N ILE A 3 -29.06 -43.65 33.81
CA ILE A 3 -29.12 -45.05 33.37
C ILE A 3 -28.27 -45.96 34.27
N ASN A 4 -27.07 -45.52 34.67
CA ASN A 4 -26.17 -46.33 35.51
C ASN A 4 -26.68 -46.45 36.96
N ILE A 5 -27.32 -45.40 37.49
CA ILE A 5 -27.91 -45.43 38.84
C ILE A 5 -29.17 -46.29 38.86
N VAL A 6 -30.12 -46.05 37.94
CA VAL A 6 -31.40 -46.77 37.93
C VAL A 6 -31.21 -48.22 37.46
N GLY A 7 -30.44 -48.43 36.39
CA GLY A 7 -30.12 -49.76 35.87
C GLY A 7 -29.28 -50.57 36.84
N GLY A 8 -28.28 -49.95 37.48
CA GLY A 8 -27.46 -50.58 38.50
C GLY A 8 -28.25 -50.97 39.76
N LEU A 9 -29.24 -50.16 40.14
CA LEU A 9 -30.13 -50.45 41.26
C LEU A 9 -31.06 -51.64 40.99
N VAL A 10 -31.63 -51.70 39.79
CA VAL A 10 -32.49 -52.82 39.36
C VAL A 10 -31.67 -54.11 39.28
N VAL A 11 -30.49 -54.08 38.68
CA VAL A 11 -29.64 -55.27 38.52
C VAL A 11 -29.07 -55.72 39.88
N GLY A 12 -28.50 -54.82 40.67
CA GLY A 12 -27.88 -55.19 41.95
C GLY A 12 -28.85 -55.73 42.99
N MET A 13 -30.11 -55.28 42.97
CA MET A 13 -31.15 -55.82 43.86
C MET A 13 -31.77 -57.13 43.38
N THR A 14 -31.82 -57.37 42.06
CA THR A 14 -32.53 -58.54 41.50
C THR A 14 -31.61 -59.70 41.15
N GLN A 15 -30.37 -59.43 40.72
CA GLN A 15 -29.40 -60.45 40.30
C GLN A 15 -28.32 -60.69 41.37
N ASP A 16 -27.81 -59.63 42.01
CA ASP A 16 -26.69 -59.75 42.96
C ASP A 16 -27.14 -59.93 44.42
N GLY A 17 -28.46 -59.82 44.69
CA GLY A 17 -29.04 -60.04 46.03
C GLY A 17 -28.62 -59.01 47.09
N LEU A 18 -28.07 -57.87 46.68
CA LEU A 18 -27.54 -56.85 47.56
C LEU A 18 -28.66 -56.02 48.22
N GLY A 19 -28.44 -55.58 49.45
CA GLY A 19 -29.35 -54.67 50.14
C GLY A 19 -29.49 -53.33 49.40
N LEU A 20 -30.66 -52.68 49.50
CA LEU A 20 -30.97 -51.44 48.78
C LEU A 20 -29.94 -50.32 49.06
N GLY A 21 -29.47 -50.19 50.31
CA GLY A 21 -28.45 -49.20 50.69
C GLY A 21 -27.04 -49.50 50.15
N GLU A 22 -26.68 -50.77 50.05
CA GLU A 22 -25.37 -51.21 49.54
C GLU A 22 -25.29 -51.08 48.01
N THR A 23 -26.40 -51.41 47.33
CA THR A 23 -26.55 -51.24 45.89
C THR A 23 -26.50 -49.77 45.49
N LEU A 24 -27.20 -48.90 46.22
CA LEU A 24 -27.15 -47.44 46.01
C LEU A 24 -25.73 -46.90 46.12
N SER A 25 -25.01 -47.25 47.18
CA SER A 25 -23.64 -46.74 47.40
C SER A 25 -22.69 -47.19 46.29
N THR A 26 -22.75 -48.47 45.90
CA THR A 26 -21.86 -49.05 44.88
C THR A 26 -22.09 -48.44 43.51
N TYR A 27 -23.34 -48.45 43.02
CA TYR A 27 -23.64 -47.97 41.67
C TYR A 27 -23.64 -46.43 41.57
N THR A 28 -23.89 -45.71 42.66
CA THR A 28 -23.67 -44.24 42.71
C THR A 28 -22.18 -43.93 42.61
N LEU A 29 -21.32 -44.66 43.32
CA LEU A 29 -19.88 -44.45 43.28
C LEU A 29 -19.28 -44.82 41.92
N LEU A 30 -19.75 -45.90 41.28
CA LEU A 30 -19.39 -46.25 39.90
C LEU A 30 -19.85 -45.18 38.91
N THR A 31 -21.05 -44.61 39.09
CA THR A 31 -21.56 -43.52 38.24
C THR A 31 -20.74 -42.24 38.36
N ILE A 32 -20.31 -41.89 39.58
CA ILE A 32 -19.42 -40.73 39.80
C ILE A 32 -18.06 -40.98 39.13
N ARG A 33 -17.51 -42.18 39.25
CA ARG A 33 -16.25 -42.56 38.58
C ARG A 33 -16.35 -42.47 37.06
N ASP A 34 -17.43 -42.99 36.48
CA ASP A 34 -17.69 -42.92 35.04
C ASP A 34 -17.87 -41.46 34.55
N GLY A 35 -18.55 -40.63 35.35
CA GLY A 35 -18.65 -39.19 35.11
C GLY A 35 -17.29 -38.50 35.11
N LEU A 36 -16.42 -38.81 36.08
CA LEU A 36 -15.07 -38.23 36.16
C LEU A 36 -14.15 -38.73 35.03
N VAL A 37 -14.23 -40.02 34.68
CA VAL A 37 -13.42 -40.64 33.62
C VAL A 37 -13.79 -40.10 32.24
N SER A 38 -15.05 -39.71 32.01
CA SER A 38 -15.47 -39.11 30.73
C SER A 38 -15.31 -37.59 30.67
N GLN A 39 -15.61 -36.87 31.75
CA GLN A 39 -15.62 -35.40 31.73
C GLN A 39 -14.24 -34.76 31.80
N ILE A 40 -13.31 -35.33 32.59
CA ILE A 40 -11.98 -34.76 32.72
C ILE A 40 -11.24 -34.76 31.36
N PRO A 41 -11.20 -35.88 30.60
CA PRO A 41 -10.58 -35.87 29.28
C PRO A 41 -11.33 -34.98 28.28
N ALA A 42 -12.67 -34.95 28.32
CA ALA A 42 -13.46 -34.12 27.41
C ALA A 42 -13.17 -32.61 27.61
N LEU A 43 -13.03 -32.16 28.87
CA LEU A 43 -12.66 -30.78 29.18
C LEU A 43 -11.25 -30.44 28.69
N LEU A 44 -10.30 -31.35 28.87
CA LEU A 44 -8.92 -31.19 28.41
C LEU A 44 -8.84 -31.11 26.88
N ILE A 45 -9.55 -32.00 26.17
CA ILE A 45 -9.61 -32.01 24.70
C ILE A 45 -10.28 -30.74 24.18
N SER A 46 -11.40 -30.32 24.77
CA SER A 46 -12.11 -29.10 24.38
C SER A 46 -11.24 -27.85 24.58
N THR A 47 -10.57 -27.75 25.72
CA THR A 47 -9.67 -26.63 26.02
C THR A 47 -8.46 -26.62 25.09
N ALA A 48 -7.84 -27.77 24.85
CA ALA A 48 -6.70 -27.90 23.92
C ALA A 48 -7.11 -27.55 22.48
N ALA A 49 -8.26 -28.02 22.00
CA ALA A 49 -8.79 -27.68 20.69
C ALA A 49 -9.09 -26.17 20.57
N GLY A 50 -9.71 -25.57 21.60
CA GLY A 50 -9.95 -24.12 21.66
C GLY A 50 -8.66 -23.30 21.59
N ILE A 51 -7.60 -23.75 22.27
CA ILE A 51 -6.26 -23.12 22.22
C ILE A 51 -5.63 -23.23 20.81
N VAL A 52 -5.76 -24.38 20.15
CA VAL A 52 -5.21 -24.59 18.80
C VAL A 52 -5.94 -23.74 17.75
N VAL A 53 -7.27 -23.65 17.83
CA VAL A 53 -8.09 -22.85 16.90
C VAL A 53 -7.84 -21.35 17.08
N THR A 54 -7.70 -20.87 18.31
CA THR A 54 -7.37 -19.45 18.57
C THR A 54 -5.93 -19.09 18.18
N ARG A 55 -5.00 -20.05 18.17
CA ARG A 55 -3.63 -19.87 17.68
C ARG A 55 -3.55 -19.74 16.15
N ALA A 56 -4.41 -20.41 15.39
CA ALA A 56 -4.42 -20.30 13.92
C ALA A 56 -4.71 -18.88 13.41
N ALA A 57 -5.28 -18.02 14.26
CA ALA A 57 -5.59 -16.62 13.95
C ALA A 57 -4.54 -15.59 14.44
N SER A 58 -3.50 -15.99 15.20
CA SER A 58 -2.55 -15.05 15.82
C SER A 58 -1.09 -15.43 15.58
N LYS A 59 -0.24 -14.45 15.23
CA LYS A 59 1.21 -14.64 14.95
C LYS A 59 2.08 -14.70 16.22
N ASP A 60 1.57 -14.26 17.38
CA ASP A 60 2.30 -14.20 18.65
C ASP A 60 2.15 -15.48 19.49
N SER A 61 3.11 -15.75 20.39
CA SER A 61 2.97 -16.85 21.35
C SER A 61 1.86 -16.53 22.36
N LEU A 62 1.05 -17.54 22.72
CA LEU A 62 -0.06 -17.38 23.68
C LEU A 62 0.38 -16.76 25.01
N GLY A 63 1.56 -17.12 25.51
CA GLY A 63 2.14 -16.53 26.73
C GLY A 63 2.45 -15.04 26.58
N ALA A 64 2.95 -14.62 25.42
CA ALA A 64 3.16 -13.20 25.11
C ALA A 64 1.83 -12.45 24.95
N GLY A 65 0.82 -13.07 24.32
CA GLY A 65 -0.52 -12.48 24.17
C GLY A 65 -1.23 -12.26 25.50
N VAL A 66 -1.25 -13.29 26.37
CA VAL A 66 -1.88 -13.21 27.69
C VAL A 66 -1.15 -12.22 28.61
N SER A 67 0.18 -12.25 28.63
CA SER A 67 0.95 -11.27 29.43
C SER A 67 0.73 -9.84 28.93
N LYS A 68 0.70 -9.62 27.61
CA LYS A 68 0.40 -8.32 27.01
C LYS A 68 -1.01 -7.84 27.34
N GLN A 69 -2.01 -8.71 27.34
CA GLN A 69 -3.40 -8.33 27.60
C GLN A 69 -3.67 -8.02 29.08
N ILE A 70 -3.05 -8.78 30.00
CA ILE A 70 -3.12 -8.49 31.44
C ILE A 70 -2.41 -7.17 31.77
N LEU A 71 -1.26 -6.91 31.13
CA LEU A 71 -0.50 -5.67 31.31
C LEU A 71 -1.10 -4.46 30.55
N ALA A 72 -2.04 -4.67 29.62
CA ALA A 72 -2.64 -3.62 28.81
C ALA A 72 -3.80 -2.88 29.49
N GLN A 73 -4.24 -3.29 30.69
CA GLN A 73 -5.29 -2.61 31.44
C GLN A 73 -4.72 -1.93 32.71
N PRO A 74 -4.33 -0.64 32.65
CA PRO A 74 -3.78 0.06 33.81
C PRO A 74 -4.79 0.21 34.96
N ALA A 75 -6.09 0.25 34.65
CA ALA A 75 -7.14 0.35 35.67
C ALA A 75 -7.18 -0.87 36.61
N SER A 76 -6.96 -2.08 36.10
CA SER A 76 -6.95 -3.29 36.94
C SER A 76 -5.73 -3.30 37.87
N LEU A 77 -4.56 -2.87 37.38
CA LEU A 77 -3.35 -2.72 38.19
C LEU A 77 -3.52 -1.70 39.33
N ALA A 78 -4.20 -0.58 39.08
CA ALA A 78 -4.48 0.43 40.11
C ALA A 78 -5.44 -0.10 41.20
N VAL A 79 -6.52 -0.79 40.80
CA VAL A 79 -7.48 -1.38 41.74
C VAL A 79 -6.82 -2.47 42.58
N SER A 80 -5.98 -3.32 41.98
CA SER A 80 -5.21 -4.32 42.71
C SER A 80 -4.22 -3.70 43.69
N ALA A 81 -3.46 -2.67 43.28
CA ALA A 81 -2.53 -1.97 44.16
C ALA A 81 -3.24 -1.31 45.35
N ALA A 82 -4.41 -0.69 45.12
CA ALA A 82 -5.24 -0.10 46.17
C ALA A 82 -5.77 -1.16 47.15
N THR A 83 -6.25 -2.29 46.64
CA THR A 83 -6.75 -3.40 47.45
C THR A 83 -5.64 -4.01 48.31
N LEU A 84 -4.45 -4.22 47.74
CA LEU A 84 -3.29 -4.75 48.47
C LEU A 84 -2.78 -3.77 49.54
N THR A 85 -2.84 -2.46 49.26
CA THR A 85 -2.50 -1.42 50.23
C THR A 85 -3.48 -1.44 51.40
N LEU A 86 -4.78 -1.55 51.13
CA LEU A 86 -5.82 -1.64 52.15
C LEU A 86 -5.62 -2.90 53.03
N LEU A 87 -5.39 -4.06 52.41
CA LEU A 87 -5.10 -5.30 53.13
C LEU A 87 -3.81 -5.20 53.97
N GLY A 88 -2.79 -4.54 53.44
CA GLY A 88 -1.56 -4.23 54.18
C GLY A 88 -1.83 -3.38 55.43
N VAL A 89 -2.56 -2.27 55.27
CA VAL A 89 -2.88 -1.36 56.39
C VAL A 89 -3.74 -2.05 57.44
N LEU A 90 -4.74 -2.85 57.04
CA LEU A 90 -5.56 -3.63 57.97
C LEU A 90 -4.73 -4.68 58.74
N SER A 91 -3.75 -5.29 58.09
CA SER A 91 -2.84 -6.25 58.72
C SER A 91 -1.96 -5.63 59.81
N LEU A 92 -1.80 -4.30 59.81
CA LEU A 92 -1.05 -3.54 60.82
C LEU A 92 -1.79 -3.40 62.16
N LEU A 93 -3.12 -3.45 62.12
CA LEU A 93 -4.01 -3.28 63.28
C LEU A 93 -3.99 -4.51 64.19
N ASN A 94 -3.73 -5.69 63.64
CA ASN A 94 -3.69 -6.95 64.38
C ASN A 94 -2.24 -7.36 64.68
N PRO A 95 -1.85 -7.55 65.96
CA PRO A 95 -0.48 -7.89 66.34
C PRO A 95 0.04 -9.19 65.71
N GLU A 96 -0.85 -10.16 65.47
CA GLU A 96 -0.50 -11.47 64.90
C GLU A 96 -0.23 -11.44 63.39
N THR A 97 -0.82 -10.49 62.65
CA THR A 97 -0.68 -10.39 61.18
C THR A 97 0.31 -9.33 60.73
N ARG A 98 0.96 -8.63 61.67
CA ARG A 98 1.85 -7.50 61.38
C ARG A 98 3.03 -7.88 60.47
N GLY A 99 3.50 -9.13 60.53
CA GLY A 99 4.57 -9.63 59.66
C GLY A 99 4.21 -9.69 58.17
N ILE A 100 2.92 -9.77 57.83
CA ILE A 100 2.42 -9.90 56.45
C ILE A 100 2.32 -8.53 55.77
N PHE A 101 2.51 -7.42 56.50
CA PHE A 101 2.52 -6.08 55.94
C PHE A 101 3.58 -5.89 54.85
N PHE A 102 4.81 -6.32 55.12
CA PHE A 102 5.95 -6.11 54.21
C PHE A 102 5.75 -6.75 52.82
N PRO A 103 5.32 -8.02 52.67
CA PRO A 103 5.06 -8.59 51.35
C PRO A 103 3.91 -7.89 50.62
N PHE A 104 2.84 -7.49 51.32
CA PHE A 104 1.75 -6.73 50.70
C PHE A 104 2.18 -5.33 50.25
N ALA A 105 3.00 -4.64 51.05
CA ALA A 105 3.53 -3.33 50.72
C ALA A 105 4.47 -3.39 49.49
N ILE A 106 5.32 -4.42 49.39
CA ILE A 106 6.19 -4.63 48.23
C ILE A 106 5.37 -4.92 46.97
N MET A 107 4.39 -5.81 47.05
CA MET A 107 3.52 -6.13 45.91
C MET A 107 2.68 -4.92 45.47
N ALA A 108 2.11 -4.17 46.41
CA ALA A 108 1.36 -2.95 46.12
C ALA A 108 2.24 -1.89 45.46
N GLY A 109 3.49 -1.73 45.93
CA GLY A 109 4.47 -0.84 45.33
C GLY A 109 4.87 -1.25 43.90
N ALA A 110 5.07 -2.55 43.66
CA ALA A 110 5.38 -3.07 42.33
C ALA A 110 4.23 -2.85 41.33
N MET A 111 2.98 -3.15 41.74
CA MET A 111 1.79 -2.95 40.91
C MET A 111 1.50 -1.46 40.67
N GLY A 112 1.67 -0.62 41.70
CA GLY A 112 1.54 0.83 41.58
C GLY A 112 2.62 1.46 40.70
N GLY A 113 3.88 0.99 40.80
CA GLY A 113 4.98 1.41 39.94
C GLY A 113 4.76 1.03 38.47
N MET A 114 4.27 -0.19 38.22
CA MET A 114 3.92 -0.66 36.88
C MET A 114 2.75 0.14 36.29
N TRP A 115 1.74 0.44 37.10
CA TRP A 115 0.63 1.32 36.71
C TRP A 115 1.12 2.71 36.28
N LEU A 116 2.02 3.33 37.04
CA LEU A 116 2.59 4.65 36.70
C LEU A 116 3.40 4.60 35.39
N MET A 117 4.18 3.55 35.17
CA MET A 117 5.00 3.40 33.97
C MET A 117 4.15 3.20 32.71
N ILE A 118 3.10 2.37 32.80
CA ILE A 118 2.18 2.09 31.70
C ILE A 118 1.28 3.30 31.42
N SER A 119 0.73 3.94 32.46
CA SER A 119 -0.12 5.13 32.30
C SER A 119 0.65 6.32 31.71
N ARG A 120 1.96 6.44 31.98
CA ARG A 120 2.82 7.45 31.33
C ARG A 120 3.01 7.16 29.84
N LYS A 121 3.27 5.90 29.47
CA LYS A 121 3.37 5.50 28.06
C LYS A 121 2.05 5.68 27.32
N GLU A 122 0.93 5.31 27.93
CA GLU A 122 -0.39 5.49 27.36
C GLU A 122 -0.74 6.97 27.20
N LYS A 123 -0.34 7.84 28.14
CA LYS A 123 -0.55 9.28 28.00
C LYS A 123 0.28 9.89 26.87
N VAL A 124 1.53 9.45 26.70
CA VAL A 124 2.40 9.89 25.58
C VAL A 124 1.89 9.35 24.24
N ASP A 125 1.46 8.09 24.16
CA ASP A 125 0.84 7.51 22.97
C ASP A 125 -0.53 8.14 22.68
N TYR A 126 -1.30 8.49 23.71
CA TYR A 126 -2.59 9.17 23.58
C TYR A 126 -2.40 10.61 23.12
N GLU A 127 -1.39 11.32 23.60
CA GLU A 127 -1.00 12.64 23.12
C GLU A 127 -0.47 12.58 21.68
N HIS A 128 0.38 11.61 21.33
CA HIS A 128 0.81 11.39 19.93
C HIS A 128 -0.36 11.00 19.01
N ARG A 129 -1.29 10.18 19.48
CA ARG A 129 -2.51 9.83 18.73
C ARG A 129 -3.49 10.99 18.65
N LEU A 130 -3.57 11.85 19.66
CA LEU A 130 -4.36 13.08 19.62
C LEU A 130 -3.74 14.08 18.65
N VAL A 131 -2.42 14.22 18.58
CA VAL A 131 -1.74 15.07 17.59
C VAL A 131 -1.93 14.49 16.19
N ALA A 132 -1.78 13.17 15.99
CA ALA A 132 -2.03 12.52 14.70
C ALA A 132 -3.52 12.55 14.29
N ARG A 133 -4.44 12.44 15.27
CA ARG A 133 -5.89 12.55 15.03
C ARG A 133 -6.33 13.99 14.84
N GLN A 134 -5.65 14.94 15.46
CA GLN A 134 -5.81 16.37 15.20
C GLN A 134 -5.26 16.70 13.81
N GLU A 135 -4.16 16.09 13.35
CA GLU A 135 -3.71 16.16 11.96
C GLU A 135 -4.69 15.49 10.96
N GLU A 136 -5.44 14.47 11.37
CA GLU A 136 -6.52 13.86 10.55
C GLU A 136 -7.86 14.62 10.61
N ILE A 137 -8.18 15.29 11.72
CA ILE A 137 -9.40 16.10 11.89
C ILE A 137 -9.19 17.55 11.39
N ASP A 138 -7.96 18.05 11.44
CA ASP A 138 -7.47 19.25 10.74
C ASP A 138 -7.05 18.90 9.29
N LYS A 139 -7.38 17.72 8.77
CA LYS A 139 -7.68 17.65 7.34
C LYS A 139 -9.00 18.37 7.17
N PRO A 140 -9.00 19.57 6.57
CA PRO A 140 -10.24 20.28 6.40
C PRO A 140 -11.18 19.40 5.56
N ALA A 141 -12.41 19.23 6.05
CA ALA A 141 -13.50 18.72 5.25
C ALA A 141 -13.65 19.64 4.04
N ARG A 142 -13.04 19.28 2.90
CA ARG A 142 -13.01 20.06 1.64
C ARG A 142 -13.14 21.56 1.93
N GLU A 143 -12.14 22.16 2.57
CA GLU A 143 -12.03 23.62 2.56
C GLU A 143 -12.16 24.03 1.11
N ALA A 144 -13.17 24.85 0.80
CA ALA A 144 -13.33 25.40 -0.54
C ALA A 144 -11.96 25.96 -0.94
N GLU A 145 -11.35 25.39 -1.98
CA GLU A 145 -9.99 25.75 -2.35
C GLU A 145 -9.94 27.29 -2.48
N PRO A 146 -8.96 27.98 -1.87
CA PRO A 146 -8.92 29.45 -1.87
C PRO A 146 -9.12 29.98 -3.30
N PRO A 147 -9.83 31.10 -3.54
CA PRO A 147 -10.13 31.58 -4.89
C PRO A 147 -8.88 31.66 -5.80
N GLU A 148 -7.71 31.92 -5.23
CA GLU A 148 -6.42 31.98 -5.89
C GLU A 148 -5.90 30.62 -6.39
N SER A 149 -6.37 29.51 -5.81
CA SER A 149 -6.04 28.15 -6.26
C SER A 149 -6.67 27.81 -7.61
N PHE A 150 -7.86 28.33 -7.91
CA PHE A 150 -8.50 28.22 -9.24
C PHE A 150 -7.74 29.00 -10.32
N LEU A 151 -6.87 29.94 -9.93
CA LEU A 151 -6.00 30.68 -10.85
C LEU A 151 -4.70 29.91 -11.16
N ARG A 152 -4.37 28.87 -10.40
CA ARG A 152 -3.20 28.04 -10.65
C ARG A 152 -3.56 26.92 -11.59
N VAL A 153 -2.89 26.89 -12.74
CA VAL A 153 -3.01 25.79 -13.69
C VAL A 153 -2.12 24.64 -13.20
N ASP A 154 -2.75 23.54 -12.78
CA ASP A 154 -2.02 22.33 -12.42
C ASP A 154 -1.28 21.79 -13.67
N PRO A 155 0.01 21.40 -13.57
CA PRO A 155 0.77 20.92 -14.73
C PRO A 155 0.18 19.66 -15.35
N MET A 156 -0.38 18.77 -14.54
CA MET A 156 -1.05 17.55 -14.99
C MET A 156 -2.26 17.25 -14.10
N GLU A 157 -3.39 16.92 -14.74
CA GLU A 157 -4.63 16.54 -14.06
C GLU A 157 -5.21 15.27 -14.67
N LEU A 158 -5.79 14.43 -13.83
CA LEU A 158 -6.64 13.31 -14.21
C LEU A 158 -8.04 13.58 -13.68
N MET A 159 -8.96 13.88 -14.59
CA MET A 159 -10.38 14.03 -14.26
C MET A 159 -11.08 12.69 -14.41
N ILE A 160 -11.91 12.32 -13.45
CA ILE A 160 -12.60 11.01 -13.45
C ILE A 160 -14.10 11.16 -13.24
N GLY A 161 -14.85 10.27 -13.87
CA GLY A 161 -16.26 10.03 -13.61
C GLY A 161 -16.48 9.36 -12.25
N TYR A 162 -17.73 9.42 -11.76
CA TYR A 162 -18.10 8.96 -10.42
C TYR A 162 -17.82 7.47 -10.16
N ASN A 163 -17.98 6.60 -11.17
CA ASN A 163 -17.78 5.15 -10.99
C ASN A 163 -16.31 4.77 -10.83
N LEU A 164 -15.37 5.64 -11.22
CA LEU A 164 -13.94 5.38 -11.11
C LEU A 164 -13.38 5.80 -9.74
N VAL A 165 -14.13 6.56 -8.94
CA VAL A 165 -13.70 7.04 -7.62
C VAL A 165 -13.25 5.91 -6.69
N PRO A 166 -13.94 4.75 -6.58
CA PRO A 166 -13.48 3.64 -5.75
C PRO A 166 -12.11 3.09 -6.13
N MET A 167 -11.73 3.13 -7.42
CA MET A 167 -10.42 2.67 -7.89
C MET A 167 -9.27 3.60 -7.43
N MET A 168 -9.59 4.83 -7.06
CA MET A 168 -8.64 5.83 -6.55
C MET A 168 -8.49 5.79 -5.02
N ASP A 169 -9.38 5.10 -4.32
CA ASP A 169 -9.43 5.10 -2.86
C ASP A 169 -8.78 3.82 -2.29
N SER A 170 -7.57 3.96 -1.75
CA SER A 170 -6.83 2.85 -1.12
C SER A 170 -7.57 2.22 0.05
N SER A 171 -8.46 2.95 0.73
CA SER A 171 -9.28 2.40 1.82
C SER A 171 -10.37 1.44 1.32
N ARG A 172 -10.76 1.56 0.05
CA ARG A 172 -11.74 0.72 -0.65
C ARG A 172 -11.09 -0.39 -1.49
N GLY A 173 -9.77 -0.57 -1.36
CA GLY A 173 -9.02 -1.55 -2.14
C GLY A 173 -8.59 -1.07 -3.53
N GLY A 174 -8.70 0.23 -3.82
CA GLY A 174 -8.15 0.82 -5.04
C GLY A 174 -6.62 0.92 -4.99
N ASP A 175 -5.96 0.56 -6.08
CA ASP A 175 -4.49 0.54 -6.19
C ASP A 175 -3.93 1.63 -7.10
N PHE A 176 -4.79 2.46 -7.71
CA PHE A 176 -4.38 3.39 -8.76
C PHE A 176 -3.40 4.47 -8.26
N LEU A 177 -3.54 4.95 -7.02
CA LEU A 177 -2.61 5.93 -6.45
C LEU A 177 -1.18 5.37 -6.34
N ASP A 178 -1.05 4.09 -5.99
CA ASP A 178 0.25 3.40 -5.95
C ASP A 178 0.81 3.19 -7.35
N GLN A 179 -0.06 2.92 -8.33
CA GLN A 179 0.31 2.87 -9.73
C GLN A 179 0.82 4.23 -10.21
N VAL A 180 0.15 5.35 -9.90
CA VAL A 180 0.61 6.71 -10.23
C VAL A 180 2.00 7.01 -9.66
N ALA A 181 2.27 6.63 -8.41
CA ALA A 181 3.59 6.77 -7.82
C ALA A 181 4.65 5.95 -8.57
N SER A 182 4.29 4.73 -8.99
CA SER A 182 5.14 3.84 -9.78
C SER A 182 5.41 4.37 -11.19
N ILE A 183 4.40 4.93 -11.87
CA ILE A 183 4.54 5.59 -13.18
C ILE A 183 5.59 6.70 -13.09
N ARG A 184 5.45 7.60 -12.11
CA ARG A 184 6.41 8.72 -11.94
C ARG A 184 7.83 8.22 -11.72
N ARG A 185 8.01 7.15 -10.94
CA ARG A 185 9.32 6.52 -10.72
C ARG A 185 9.86 5.89 -12.00
N ASN A 186 9.04 5.13 -12.71
CA ASN A 186 9.45 4.42 -13.92
C ASN A 186 9.84 5.39 -15.03
N ILE A 187 9.05 6.45 -15.26
CA ILE A 187 9.38 7.50 -16.24
C ILE A 187 10.67 8.24 -15.84
N ALA A 188 10.90 8.48 -14.54
CA ALA A 188 12.15 9.09 -14.10
C ALA A 188 13.37 8.21 -14.43
N LEU A 189 13.27 6.89 -14.23
CA LEU A 189 14.34 5.94 -14.55
C LEU A 189 14.51 5.74 -16.07
N GLU A 190 13.40 5.67 -16.79
CA GLU A 190 13.36 5.41 -18.24
C GLU A 190 13.86 6.63 -19.01
N MET A 191 13.24 7.80 -18.78
CA MET A 191 13.42 9.02 -19.56
C MET A 191 14.34 10.05 -18.92
N GLY A 192 14.64 9.96 -17.62
CA GLY A 192 15.53 10.91 -16.93
C GLY A 192 14.87 12.23 -16.54
N ILE A 193 13.54 12.29 -16.43
CA ILE A 193 12.81 13.51 -16.06
C ILE A 193 12.00 13.34 -14.78
N VAL A 194 11.83 14.45 -14.05
CA VAL A 194 10.92 14.47 -12.89
C VAL A 194 9.51 14.78 -13.36
N VAL A 195 8.64 13.76 -13.35
CA VAL A 195 7.22 13.95 -13.67
C VAL A 195 6.55 14.79 -12.57
N PRO A 196 5.83 15.88 -12.92
CA PRO A 196 5.10 16.69 -11.95
C PRO A 196 4.05 15.87 -11.20
N GLN A 197 3.51 16.43 -10.12
CA GLN A 197 2.40 15.78 -9.42
C GLN A 197 1.17 15.73 -10.33
N ILE A 198 0.51 14.57 -10.35
CA ILE A 198 -0.71 14.33 -11.12
C ILE A 198 -1.88 14.54 -10.17
N ARG A 199 -2.64 15.62 -10.35
CA ARG A 199 -3.79 15.90 -9.51
C ARG A 199 -5.00 15.14 -10.01
N ILE A 200 -5.65 14.37 -9.14
CA ILE A 200 -6.86 13.62 -9.48
C ILE A 200 -8.07 14.42 -9.00
N ARG A 201 -9.03 14.70 -9.89
CA ARG A 201 -10.26 15.46 -9.59
C ARG A 201 -11.48 14.67 -10.06
N ASP A 202 -12.52 14.63 -9.24
CA ASP A 202 -13.84 14.17 -9.65
C ASP A 202 -14.50 15.21 -10.57
N ASN A 203 -15.08 14.78 -11.68
CA ASN A 203 -15.81 15.67 -12.59
C ASN A 203 -17.19 15.09 -12.92
N MET A 204 -18.24 15.74 -12.41
CA MET A 204 -19.63 15.34 -12.66
C MET A 204 -20.10 15.62 -14.10
N GLN A 205 -19.33 16.35 -14.90
CA GLN A 205 -19.63 16.59 -16.31
C GLN A 205 -19.15 15.45 -17.22
N LEU A 206 -18.25 14.59 -16.75
CA LEU A 206 -17.81 13.40 -17.48
C LEU A 206 -18.84 12.28 -17.38
N GLY A 207 -18.84 11.37 -18.36
CA GLY A 207 -19.57 10.10 -18.24
C GLY A 207 -19.14 9.32 -17.00
N ALA A 208 -20.02 8.47 -16.47
CA ALA A 208 -19.79 7.80 -15.18
C ALA A 208 -18.51 6.94 -15.15
N ASN A 209 -18.17 6.32 -16.28
CA ASN A 209 -16.99 5.47 -16.49
C ASN A 209 -15.86 6.17 -17.27
N GLU A 210 -16.03 7.45 -17.59
CA GLU A 210 -15.07 8.19 -18.40
C GLU A 210 -13.98 8.82 -17.53
N TYR A 211 -12.81 9.03 -18.12
CA TYR A 211 -11.74 9.85 -17.57
C TYR A 211 -11.15 10.74 -18.65
N SER A 212 -10.56 11.86 -18.23
CA SER A 212 -9.88 12.83 -19.08
C SER A 212 -8.51 13.18 -18.49
N ILE A 213 -7.45 13.00 -19.27
CA ILE A 213 -6.08 13.41 -18.91
C ILE A 213 -5.84 14.81 -19.47
N ARG A 214 -5.42 15.72 -18.61
CA ARG A 214 -5.12 17.11 -18.97
C ARG A 214 -3.69 17.49 -18.64
N ILE A 215 -3.08 18.28 -19.51
CA ILE A 215 -1.78 18.90 -19.30
C ILE A 215 -1.97 20.41 -19.39
N ARG A 216 -1.57 21.12 -18.34
CA ARG A 216 -1.72 22.58 -18.22
C ARG A 216 -3.15 23.06 -18.53
N GLY A 217 -4.15 22.34 -18.02
CA GLY A 217 -5.58 22.65 -18.21
C GLY A 217 -6.18 22.26 -19.57
N VAL A 218 -5.37 21.78 -20.52
CA VAL A 218 -5.84 21.33 -21.85
C VAL A 218 -6.06 19.82 -21.83
N GLN A 219 -7.21 19.37 -22.33
CA GLN A 219 -7.50 17.94 -22.49
C GLN A 219 -6.66 17.35 -23.61
N ILE A 220 -5.81 16.39 -23.26
CA ILE A 220 -4.90 15.70 -24.17
C ILE A 220 -5.48 14.35 -24.60
N ALA A 221 -6.11 13.64 -23.67
CA ALA A 221 -6.70 12.34 -23.93
C ALA A 221 -7.97 12.12 -23.10
N GLN A 222 -8.86 11.27 -23.62
CA GLN A 222 -10.08 10.83 -22.96
C GLN A 222 -10.27 9.34 -23.24
N GLY A 223 -10.86 8.63 -22.30
CA GLY A 223 -11.21 7.22 -22.48
C GLY A 223 -12.29 6.78 -21.50
N GLU A 224 -12.72 5.53 -21.66
CA GLU A 224 -13.68 4.87 -20.78
C GLU A 224 -13.06 3.62 -20.18
N VAL A 225 -13.29 3.39 -18.89
CA VAL A 225 -12.85 2.20 -18.17
C VAL A 225 -14.02 1.64 -17.37
N LEU A 226 -14.22 0.33 -17.44
CA LEU A 226 -15.28 -0.37 -16.70
C LEU A 226 -14.70 -1.04 -15.44
N PRO A 227 -14.94 -0.51 -14.22
CA PRO A 227 -14.29 -1.00 -12.98
C PRO A 227 -14.55 -2.47 -12.65
N ASP A 228 -15.72 -3.00 -13.01
CA ASP A 228 -16.14 -4.38 -12.71
C ASP A 228 -15.84 -5.39 -13.84
N HIS A 229 -15.10 -4.96 -14.87
CA HIS A 229 -14.73 -5.77 -16.03
C HIS A 229 -13.21 -5.91 -16.13
N PHE A 230 -12.74 -6.64 -17.13
CA PHE A 230 -11.34 -6.76 -17.48
C PHE A 230 -11.18 -6.53 -18.99
N LEU A 231 -10.07 -5.90 -19.40
CA LEU A 231 -9.81 -5.64 -20.81
C LEU A 231 -9.02 -6.80 -21.39
N ALA A 232 -9.63 -7.54 -22.31
CA ALA A 232 -8.99 -8.61 -23.06
C ALA A 232 -8.41 -8.07 -24.37
N ILE A 233 -7.09 -8.18 -24.54
CA ILE A 233 -6.35 -7.74 -25.73
C ILE A 233 -5.80 -8.95 -26.47
N ASN A 234 -5.99 -8.99 -27.79
CA ASN A 234 -5.37 -10.00 -28.64
C ASN A 234 -3.88 -9.65 -28.85
N PRO A 235 -2.91 -10.49 -28.42
CA PRO A 235 -1.48 -10.25 -28.63
C PRO A 235 -1.02 -10.39 -30.10
N GLY A 236 -1.90 -10.82 -31.00
CA GLY A 236 -1.64 -11.05 -32.42
C GLY A 236 -1.88 -12.51 -32.80
N GLY A 237 -2.41 -12.73 -34.01
CA GLY A 237 -2.80 -14.06 -34.52
C GLY A 237 -4.31 -14.32 -34.48
N GLU A 238 -4.71 -15.52 -34.94
CA GLU A 238 -6.08 -16.00 -34.83
C GLU A 238 -6.37 -16.47 -33.40
N VAL A 239 -7.23 -15.74 -32.69
CA VAL A 239 -7.76 -16.08 -31.37
C VAL A 239 -9.24 -16.37 -31.48
N GLY A 240 -9.78 -17.17 -30.55
CA GLY A 240 -11.22 -17.44 -30.50
C GLY A 240 -12.03 -16.17 -30.24
N GLU A 241 -13.28 -16.13 -30.70
CA GLU A 241 -14.19 -15.05 -30.30
C GLU A 241 -14.62 -15.22 -28.83
N ILE A 242 -14.62 -14.11 -28.10
CA ILE A 242 -15.03 -14.04 -26.69
C ILE A 242 -16.22 -13.11 -26.54
N SER A 243 -17.14 -13.45 -25.63
CA SER A 243 -18.31 -12.63 -25.35
C SER A 243 -17.95 -11.45 -24.45
N GLY A 244 -18.25 -10.23 -24.90
CA GLY A 244 -18.04 -9.01 -24.13
C GLY A 244 -18.38 -7.75 -24.91
N VAL A 245 -18.00 -6.59 -24.36
CA VAL A 245 -18.21 -5.29 -25.03
C VAL A 245 -16.95 -4.93 -25.81
N HIS A 246 -17.07 -4.89 -27.14
CA HIS A 246 -15.95 -4.49 -28.00
C HIS A 246 -15.57 -3.04 -27.78
N THR A 247 -14.27 -2.78 -27.72
CA THR A 247 -13.69 -1.45 -27.53
C THR A 247 -12.32 -1.37 -28.22
N THR A 248 -11.67 -0.22 -28.08
CA THR A 248 -10.28 -0.02 -28.47
C THR A 248 -9.47 0.32 -27.22
N GLU A 249 -8.33 -0.34 -27.06
CA GLU A 249 -7.40 -0.04 -25.98
C GLU A 249 -6.84 1.39 -26.17
N PRO A 250 -6.87 2.23 -25.12
CA PRO A 250 -6.63 3.67 -25.27
C PRO A 250 -5.16 4.07 -25.49
N ALA A 251 -4.18 3.28 -25.07
CA ALA A 251 -2.76 3.63 -25.14
C ALA A 251 -2.12 3.38 -26.52
N PHE A 252 -2.47 2.26 -27.16
CA PHE A 252 -1.88 1.78 -28.42
C PHE A 252 -2.90 1.68 -29.56
N GLY A 253 -4.20 1.87 -29.28
CA GLY A 253 -5.23 1.86 -30.31
C GLY A 253 -5.56 0.46 -30.85
N VAL A 254 -5.28 -0.59 -30.07
CA VAL A 254 -5.50 -1.98 -30.51
C VAL A 254 -6.94 -2.44 -30.20
N PRO A 255 -7.56 -3.27 -31.05
CA PRO A 255 -8.87 -3.84 -30.76
C PRO A 255 -8.86 -4.66 -29.47
N ALA A 256 -9.86 -4.45 -28.61
CA ALA A 256 -9.96 -5.10 -27.31
C ALA A 256 -11.43 -5.39 -26.96
N VAL A 257 -11.65 -6.21 -25.94
CA VAL A 257 -12.99 -6.58 -25.48
C VAL A 257 -13.06 -6.51 -23.96
N TRP A 258 -14.03 -5.78 -23.42
CA TRP A 258 -14.34 -5.82 -22.00
C TRP A 258 -15.10 -7.10 -21.65
N VAL A 259 -14.53 -7.91 -20.78
CA VAL A 259 -15.12 -9.16 -20.28
C VAL A 259 -15.43 -9.06 -18.79
N THR A 260 -16.50 -9.71 -18.35
CA THR A 260 -16.81 -9.80 -16.92
C THR A 260 -15.83 -10.73 -16.20
N GLY A 261 -15.76 -10.64 -14.87
CA GLY A 261 -14.91 -11.54 -14.08
C GLY A 261 -15.19 -13.03 -14.27
N GLN A 262 -16.41 -13.42 -14.65
CA GLN A 262 -16.76 -14.80 -14.95
C GLN A 262 -16.12 -15.30 -16.26
N ASN A 263 -15.96 -14.40 -17.24
CA ASN A 263 -15.42 -14.71 -18.56
C ASN A 263 -13.90 -14.55 -18.65
N ARG A 264 -13.25 -14.03 -17.59
CA ARG A 264 -11.80 -13.84 -17.53
C ARG A 264 -11.02 -15.11 -17.88
N GLY A 265 -11.31 -16.22 -17.22
CA GLY A 265 -10.60 -17.49 -17.46
C GLY A 265 -10.82 -18.03 -18.88
N ALA A 266 -12.01 -17.82 -19.45
CA ALA A 266 -12.29 -18.21 -20.83
C ALA A 266 -11.49 -17.36 -21.84
N ALA A 267 -11.35 -16.05 -21.58
CA ALA A 267 -10.56 -15.16 -22.42
C ALA A 267 -9.07 -15.49 -22.39
N GLU A 268 -8.52 -15.79 -21.19
CA GLU A 268 -7.14 -16.24 -21.03
C GLU A 268 -6.89 -17.56 -21.79
N LEU A 269 -7.80 -18.54 -21.68
CA LEU A 269 -7.72 -19.81 -22.42
C LEU A 269 -7.83 -19.65 -23.94
N ALA A 270 -8.57 -18.63 -24.40
CA ALA A 270 -8.70 -18.30 -25.82
C ALA A 270 -7.47 -17.56 -26.38
N GLY A 271 -6.46 -17.27 -25.54
CA GLY A 271 -5.20 -16.63 -25.94
C GLY A 271 -5.16 -15.12 -25.79
N TYR A 272 -6.13 -14.50 -25.09
CA TYR A 272 -6.12 -13.07 -24.82
C TYR A 272 -5.29 -12.74 -23.59
N ASN A 273 -4.60 -11.60 -23.65
CA ASN A 273 -4.02 -10.97 -22.46
C ASN A 273 -5.13 -10.18 -21.74
N VAL A 274 -5.47 -10.60 -20.52
CA VAL A 274 -6.52 -9.96 -19.73
C VAL A 274 -5.90 -9.00 -18.71
N ILE A 275 -6.34 -7.75 -18.74
CA ILE A 275 -5.75 -6.63 -17.99
C ILE A 275 -6.80 -6.02 -17.06
N ASP A 276 -6.40 -5.72 -15.82
CA ASP A 276 -7.25 -5.05 -14.84
C ASP A 276 -7.57 -3.59 -15.24
N PRO A 277 -8.77 -3.08 -14.90
CA PRO A 277 -9.20 -1.71 -15.22
C PRO A 277 -8.21 -0.61 -14.77
N SER A 278 -7.63 -0.74 -13.58
CA SER A 278 -6.67 0.25 -13.07
C SER A 278 -5.39 0.26 -13.88
N ALA A 279 -4.91 -0.92 -14.30
CA ALA A 279 -3.75 -1.07 -15.16
C ALA A 279 -3.99 -0.50 -16.57
N VAL A 280 -5.20 -0.62 -17.13
CA VAL A 280 -5.54 0.02 -18.42
C VAL A 280 -5.38 1.54 -18.33
N LEU A 281 -5.95 2.15 -17.29
CA LEU A 281 -5.83 3.59 -17.07
C LEU A 281 -4.39 4.02 -16.82
N ALA A 282 -3.62 3.23 -16.07
CA ALA A 282 -2.22 3.51 -15.75
C ALA A 282 -1.32 3.41 -16.99
N THR A 283 -1.51 2.40 -17.85
CA THR A 283 -0.79 2.26 -19.12
C THR A 283 -1.06 3.46 -20.01
N HIS A 284 -2.32 3.87 -20.16
CA HIS A 284 -2.65 5.05 -20.94
C HIS A 284 -2.03 6.33 -20.37
N LEU A 285 -2.14 6.54 -19.05
CA LEU A 285 -1.49 7.68 -18.39
C LEU A 285 0.04 7.67 -18.61
N THR A 286 0.67 6.50 -18.57
CA THR A 286 2.10 6.33 -18.83
C THR A 286 2.47 6.74 -20.25
N GLU A 287 1.72 6.28 -21.27
CA GLU A 287 1.97 6.67 -22.67
C GLU A 287 1.77 8.17 -22.88
N ILE A 288 0.75 8.78 -22.27
CA ILE A 288 0.54 10.24 -22.36
C ILE A 288 1.69 11.00 -21.70
N VAL A 289 2.13 10.59 -20.50
CA VAL A 289 3.28 11.21 -19.81
C VAL A 289 4.55 11.06 -20.66
N ARG A 290 4.79 9.89 -21.25
CA ARG A 290 5.94 9.62 -22.11
C ARG A 290 5.91 10.47 -23.38
N GLY A 291 4.77 10.49 -24.07
CA GLY A 291 4.55 11.23 -25.32
C GLY A 291 4.65 12.75 -25.15
N HIS A 292 4.25 13.28 -23.99
CA HIS A 292 4.31 14.70 -23.67
C HIS A 292 5.47 15.08 -22.73
N SER A 293 6.47 14.21 -22.59
CA SER A 293 7.62 14.42 -21.69
C SER A 293 8.37 15.73 -21.93
N ALA A 294 8.51 16.16 -23.19
CA ALA A 294 9.09 17.45 -23.56
C ALA A 294 8.28 18.64 -22.99
N GLU A 295 6.95 18.57 -23.04
CA GLU A 295 6.06 19.62 -22.52
C GLU A 295 6.02 19.64 -20.99
N LEU A 296 6.19 18.48 -20.36
CA LEU A 296 6.22 18.33 -18.91
C LEU A 296 7.54 18.82 -18.29
N LEU A 297 8.63 18.86 -19.06
CA LEU A 297 9.90 19.39 -18.61
C LEU A 297 9.85 20.94 -18.57
N ASP A 298 9.51 21.48 -17.40
CA ASP A 298 9.56 22.91 -17.15
C ASP A 298 10.95 23.41 -16.73
N ARG A 299 11.09 24.72 -16.59
CA ARG A 299 12.36 25.36 -16.24
C ARG A 299 12.81 25.02 -14.81
N GLN A 300 11.87 24.86 -13.88
CA GLN A 300 12.17 24.55 -12.48
C GLN A 300 12.64 23.11 -12.33
N ALA A 301 12.01 22.17 -13.04
CA ALA A 301 12.41 20.78 -13.14
C ALA A 301 13.80 20.66 -13.77
N THR A 302 14.05 21.40 -14.85
CA THR A 302 15.39 21.46 -15.48
C THR A 302 16.45 21.96 -14.51
N GLN A 303 16.16 23.04 -13.76
CA GLN A 303 17.08 23.54 -12.75
C GLN A 303 17.38 22.49 -11.68
N LYS A 304 16.36 21.82 -11.14
CA LYS A 304 16.54 20.76 -10.14
C LYS A 304 17.38 19.58 -10.65
N LEU A 305 17.20 19.20 -11.92
CA LEU A 305 18.01 18.16 -12.55
C LEU A 305 19.50 18.58 -12.62
N ILE A 306 19.77 19.82 -13.05
CA ILE A 306 21.13 20.35 -13.12
C ILE A 306 21.75 20.49 -11.73
N GLU A 307 20.97 20.92 -10.73
CA GLU A 307 21.42 21.01 -9.33
C GLU A 307 21.81 19.63 -8.79
N GLY A 308 21.03 18.58 -9.07
CA GLY A 308 21.40 17.20 -8.72
C GLY A 308 22.71 16.76 -9.36
N VAL A 309 22.93 17.09 -10.64
CA VAL A 309 24.22 16.81 -11.31
C VAL A 309 25.35 17.65 -10.74
N LYS A 310 25.10 18.88 -10.27
CA LYS A 310 26.12 19.74 -9.66
C LYS A 310 26.68 19.14 -8.38
N GLU A 311 25.90 18.37 -7.63
CA GLU A 311 26.36 17.67 -6.42
C GLU A 311 27.40 16.59 -6.74
N GLU A 312 27.28 15.93 -7.90
CA GLU A 312 28.18 14.84 -8.33
C GLU A 312 29.31 15.32 -9.24
N CYS A 313 29.01 16.22 -10.17
CA CYS A 313 29.89 16.70 -11.24
C CYS A 313 29.92 18.25 -11.28
N PRO A 314 30.40 18.93 -10.22
CA PRO A 314 30.35 20.39 -10.11
C PRO A 314 31.18 21.12 -11.18
N VAL A 315 32.25 20.48 -11.68
CA VAL A 315 33.16 21.09 -12.67
C VAL A 315 32.44 21.34 -14.00
N VAL A 316 31.76 20.32 -14.54
CA VAL A 316 31.03 20.42 -15.81
C VAL A 316 29.90 21.45 -15.72
N VAL A 317 29.16 21.45 -14.60
CA VAL A 317 28.06 22.41 -14.40
C VAL A 317 28.59 23.84 -14.25
N GLY A 318 29.68 24.04 -13.52
CA GLY A 318 30.33 25.35 -13.37
C GLY A 318 30.85 25.89 -14.69
N GLU A 319 31.53 25.06 -15.49
CA GLU A 319 32.02 25.45 -16.82
C GLU A 319 30.87 25.83 -17.77
N LEU A 320 29.80 25.04 -17.78
CA LEU A 320 28.66 25.25 -18.67
C LEU A 320 27.78 26.45 -18.29
N LEU A 321 27.62 26.76 -16.99
CA LEU A 321 26.73 27.83 -16.52
C LEU A 321 27.43 29.13 -16.16
N GLU A 322 28.67 29.07 -15.70
CA GLU A 322 29.42 30.21 -15.14
C GLU A 322 30.67 30.55 -15.99
N GLY A 323 31.03 29.69 -16.95
CA GLY A 323 32.18 29.89 -17.83
C GLY A 323 31.99 30.97 -18.91
N PRO A 324 33.06 31.30 -19.67
CA PRO A 324 33.01 32.32 -20.72
C PRO A 324 32.01 32.00 -21.84
N GLN A 325 31.76 30.70 -22.08
CA GLN A 325 30.80 30.21 -23.06
C GLN A 325 29.47 29.78 -22.47
N ALA A 326 29.15 30.28 -21.26
CA ALA A 326 27.97 29.89 -20.51
C ALA A 326 26.69 29.83 -21.37
N ILE A 327 25.92 28.78 -21.13
CA ILE A 327 24.60 28.54 -21.72
C ILE A 327 23.56 28.66 -20.62
N GLY A 328 22.53 29.50 -20.84
CA GLY A 328 21.44 29.62 -19.88
C GLY A 328 20.59 28.36 -19.79
N ILE A 329 20.01 28.10 -18.61
CA ILE A 329 19.13 26.94 -18.33
C ILE A 329 18.03 26.78 -19.39
N GLY A 330 17.48 27.88 -19.92
CA GLY A 330 16.45 27.82 -20.96
C GLY A 330 16.89 27.16 -22.27
N LYS A 331 18.17 27.30 -22.66
CA LYS A 331 18.71 26.62 -23.85
C LYS A 331 18.97 25.14 -23.58
N ILE A 332 19.52 24.82 -22.41
CA ILE A 332 19.69 23.42 -21.95
C ILE A 332 18.32 22.73 -21.94
N GLN A 333 17.31 23.36 -21.34
CA GLN A 333 15.94 22.88 -21.34
C GLN A 333 15.46 22.60 -22.77
N LYS A 334 15.68 23.51 -23.72
CA LYS A 334 15.20 23.32 -25.09
C LYS A 334 15.90 22.16 -25.81
N VAL A 335 17.21 21.96 -25.59
CA VAL A 335 17.93 20.78 -26.09
C VAL A 335 17.34 19.50 -25.50
N LEU A 336 17.14 19.44 -24.17
CA LEU A 336 16.52 18.28 -23.52
C LEU A 336 15.10 18.03 -24.04
N GLN A 337 14.30 19.08 -24.26
CA GLN A 337 12.97 18.98 -24.84
C GLN A 337 12.98 18.42 -26.26
N ASN A 338 13.94 18.82 -27.11
CA ASN A 338 14.06 18.27 -28.45
C ASN A 338 14.37 16.76 -28.42
N LEU A 339 15.28 16.33 -27.53
CA LEU A 339 15.58 14.90 -27.32
C LEU A 339 14.33 14.14 -26.86
N LEU A 340 13.63 14.65 -25.86
CA LEU A 340 12.42 14.04 -25.30
C LEU A 340 11.27 13.98 -26.31
N ALA A 341 11.13 14.98 -27.19
CA ALA A 341 10.12 15.00 -28.25
C ALA A 341 10.31 13.83 -29.24
N GLU A 342 11.55 13.38 -29.42
CA GLU A 342 11.90 12.20 -30.21
C GLU A 342 12.02 10.93 -29.36
N ARG A 343 11.52 10.95 -28.12
CA ARG A 343 11.61 9.84 -27.15
C ARG A 343 13.04 9.39 -26.83
N VAL A 344 14.03 10.28 -26.98
CA VAL A 344 15.41 10.01 -26.55
C VAL A 344 15.54 10.28 -25.05
N PRO A 345 15.92 9.27 -24.23
CA PRO A 345 16.09 9.45 -22.79
C PRO A 345 17.21 10.43 -22.44
N VAL A 346 16.98 11.26 -21.42
CA VAL A 346 17.97 12.21 -20.88
C VAL A 346 18.54 11.78 -19.54
N ARG A 347 18.51 10.47 -19.24
CA ARG A 347 18.95 9.92 -17.93
C ARG A 347 20.42 10.19 -17.63
N ASN A 348 21.28 10.16 -18.66
CA ASN A 348 22.71 10.43 -18.51
C ASN A 348 22.98 11.92 -18.69
N LEU A 349 22.35 12.72 -17.80
CA LEU A 349 22.48 14.16 -17.84
C LEU A 349 23.93 14.64 -17.70
N PRO A 350 24.81 14.06 -16.86
CA PRO A 350 26.22 14.46 -16.81
C PRO A 350 26.91 14.43 -18.18
N HIS A 351 26.77 13.33 -18.91
CA HIS A 351 27.35 13.20 -20.25
C HIS A 351 26.73 14.18 -21.27
N ILE A 352 25.42 14.45 -21.16
CA ILE A 352 24.77 15.48 -21.99
C ILE A 352 25.38 16.85 -21.71
N LEU A 353 25.60 17.20 -20.44
CA LEU A 353 26.18 18.49 -20.07
C LEU A 353 27.65 18.62 -20.52
N GLU A 354 28.43 17.53 -20.50
CA GLU A 354 29.80 17.49 -21.05
C GLU A 354 29.81 17.81 -22.54
N ILE A 355 28.97 17.13 -23.33
CA ILE A 355 28.86 17.37 -24.78
C ILE A 355 28.44 18.82 -25.06
N LEU A 356 27.51 19.35 -24.26
CA LEU A 356 27.10 20.75 -24.37
C LEU A 356 28.24 21.71 -24.03
N ALA A 357 29.05 21.42 -23.01
CA ALA A 357 30.19 22.26 -22.63
C ALA A 357 31.23 22.30 -23.76
N ASP A 358 31.60 21.14 -24.31
CA ASP A 358 32.58 21.02 -25.40
C ASP A 358 32.16 21.78 -26.66
N ASN A 359 30.86 21.74 -26.98
CA ASN A 359 30.34 22.31 -28.22
C ASN A 359 29.80 23.75 -28.05
N SER A 360 29.64 24.23 -26.81
CA SER A 360 29.15 25.58 -26.50
C SER A 360 30.07 26.69 -27.02
N ALA A 361 31.37 26.40 -27.16
CA ALA A 361 32.36 27.30 -27.74
C ALA A 361 32.24 27.42 -29.26
N VAL A 362 31.70 26.40 -29.93
CA VAL A 362 31.51 26.36 -31.39
C VAL A 362 30.19 27.02 -31.77
N THR A 363 29.12 26.70 -31.06
CA THR A 363 27.78 27.23 -31.35
C THR A 363 26.92 27.31 -30.09
N LYS A 364 26.00 28.28 -30.08
CA LYS A 364 24.99 28.43 -29.03
C LYS A 364 23.56 28.22 -29.56
N GLU A 365 23.43 27.78 -30.81
CA GLU A 365 22.15 27.46 -31.43
C GLU A 365 21.65 26.10 -30.95
N VAL A 366 20.36 26.01 -30.66
CA VAL A 366 19.76 24.84 -30.00
C VAL A 366 19.78 23.61 -30.90
N ASP A 367 19.42 23.76 -32.18
CA ASP A 367 19.29 22.61 -33.07
C ASP A 367 20.65 21.92 -33.33
N PRO A 368 21.75 22.65 -33.64
CA PRO A 368 23.08 22.03 -33.74
C PRO A 368 23.55 21.37 -32.44
N LEU A 369 23.30 22.00 -31.29
CA LEU A 369 23.63 21.41 -29.98
C LEU A 369 22.84 20.12 -29.73
N THR A 370 21.58 20.06 -30.16
CA THR A 370 20.76 18.85 -30.08
C THR A 370 21.39 17.72 -30.89
N GLU A 371 21.84 17.98 -32.12
CA GLU A 371 22.51 16.97 -32.97
C GLU A 371 23.82 16.46 -32.37
N PHE A 372 24.66 17.34 -31.80
CA PHE A 372 25.88 16.90 -31.11
C PHE A 372 25.55 15.97 -29.94
N VAL A 373 24.53 16.30 -29.15
CA VAL A 373 24.09 15.45 -28.05
C VAL A 373 23.55 14.11 -28.56
N ARG A 374 22.74 14.10 -29.64
CA ARG A 374 22.25 12.86 -30.24
C ARG A 374 23.38 11.93 -30.68
N VAL A 375 24.42 12.47 -31.32
CA VAL A 375 25.60 11.70 -31.73
C VAL A 375 26.32 11.12 -30.51
N GLY A 376 26.53 11.92 -29.46
CA GLY A 376 27.14 11.45 -28.21
C GLY A 376 26.30 10.41 -27.47
N LEU A 377 24.97 10.44 -27.62
CA LEU A 377 24.04 9.45 -27.05
C LEU A 377 23.77 8.26 -27.97
N SER A 378 24.46 8.13 -29.10
CA SER A 378 24.21 7.11 -30.14
C SER A 378 24.04 5.69 -29.60
N LEU A 379 24.90 5.24 -28.68
CA LEU A 379 24.80 3.92 -28.06
C LEU A 379 23.47 3.72 -27.31
N GLY A 380 23.04 4.73 -26.55
CA GLY A 380 21.79 4.68 -25.80
C GLY A 380 20.56 4.71 -26.71
N ILE A 381 20.61 5.50 -27.78
CA ILE A 381 19.56 5.58 -28.80
C ILE A 381 19.41 4.23 -29.50
N VAL A 382 20.51 3.67 -30.02
CA VAL A 382 20.51 2.38 -30.73
C VAL A 382 20.03 1.26 -29.82
N GLN A 383 20.49 1.22 -28.56
CA GLN A 383 20.03 0.24 -27.57
C GLN A 383 18.52 0.32 -27.31
N GLY A 384 17.92 1.51 -27.39
CA GLY A 384 16.49 1.72 -27.18
C GLY A 384 15.59 1.24 -28.33
N VAL A 385 16.15 1.08 -29.53
CA VAL A 385 15.40 0.67 -30.75
C VAL A 385 15.82 -0.71 -31.28
N LEU A 386 16.78 -1.36 -30.63
CA LEU A 386 17.21 -2.72 -30.95
C LEU A 386 16.11 -3.72 -30.60
N SER A 387 15.89 -4.68 -31.49
CA SER A 387 15.02 -5.83 -31.24
C SER A 387 15.66 -6.77 -30.21
N SER A 388 14.87 -7.68 -29.65
CA SER A 388 15.34 -8.65 -28.64
C SER A 388 16.45 -9.59 -29.14
N ASP A 389 16.56 -9.77 -30.46
CA ASP A 389 17.60 -10.54 -31.13
C ASP A 389 18.86 -9.71 -31.49
N GLY A 390 18.89 -8.43 -31.14
CA GLY A 390 19.98 -7.52 -31.46
C GLY A 390 19.96 -6.99 -32.90
N THR A 391 18.86 -7.17 -33.64
CA THR A 391 18.71 -6.59 -34.98
C THR A 391 18.09 -5.19 -34.93
N LEU A 392 18.59 -4.30 -35.79
CA LEU A 392 18.03 -2.97 -35.99
C LEU A 392 17.29 -2.94 -37.33
N SER A 393 15.96 -2.89 -37.26
CA SER A 393 15.11 -2.76 -38.45
C SER A 393 14.98 -1.28 -38.81
N VAL A 394 15.34 -0.92 -40.04
CA VAL A 394 15.28 0.47 -40.53
C VAL A 394 14.48 0.55 -41.82
N ILE A 395 13.79 1.68 -42.00
CA ILE A 395 13.18 2.06 -43.27
C ILE A 395 14.07 3.13 -43.89
N VAL A 396 14.49 2.93 -45.13
CA VAL A 396 15.31 3.88 -45.90
C VAL A 396 14.47 4.51 -47.00
N LEU A 397 14.72 5.79 -47.28
CA LEU A 397 14.00 6.57 -48.29
C LEU A 397 14.51 6.31 -49.72
#